data_AF-M6JFM3-F1
#
_entry.id   AF-M6JFM3-F1
#
_cell.length_a   1.000
_cell.length_b   1.000
_cell.length_c   1.000
_cell.angle_alpha   90.00
_cell.angle_beta   90.00
_cell.angle_gamma   90.00
#
_symmetry.space_group_name_H-M   'P 1'
#
loop_
_entity.id
_entity.type
_entity.pdbx_description
1 polymer ?
#
loop_
_entity_poly.entity_id
_entity_poly.type
_entity_poly.pdbx_seq_one_letter_code
_entity_poly.pdbx_strand_id
1 'polypeptide(L)'
;MKPEESLKYENQGELFRNRLDQILDHRHPLYQIANKIDWAKFEKEFGKYYTEKTGRPGLRIRLLVGLHYLKHAYNVSDESVVEGYLENPYWQYFKWLGF
;
A
#
# COMPACT_ATOMS: atom_id res chain seq x y z
N MET A 1 48.84 -1.23 17.45
CA MET A 1 47.47 -1.68 17.80
C MET A 1 46.70 -1.76 16.49
N LYS A 2 46.20 -2.94 16.10
CA LYS A 2 45.34 -3.07 14.92
C LYS A 2 43.94 -2.58 15.30
N PRO A 3 43.26 -1.75 14.50
CA PRO A 3 41.88 -1.38 14.80
C PRO A 3 41.00 -2.62 14.61
N GLU A 4 40.17 -2.91 15.61
CA GLU A 4 39.18 -3.99 15.54
C GLU A 4 38.20 -3.73 14.40
N GLU A 5 37.92 -4.80 13.67
CA GLU A 5 37.11 -4.85 12.47
C GLU A 5 35.71 -4.29 12.74
N SER A 6 35.25 -3.42 11.82
CA SER A 6 33.97 -2.73 11.85
C SER A 6 32.83 -3.67 12.27
N LEU A 7 32.31 -3.45 13.47
CA LEU A 7 31.01 -3.96 13.88
C LEU A 7 30.02 -3.55 12.79
N LYS A 8 29.42 -4.59 12.22
CA LYS A 8 28.45 -4.58 11.15
C LYS A 8 27.56 -3.36 11.24
N TYR A 9 27.35 -2.68 10.12
CA TYR A 9 26.27 -1.72 9.93
C TYR A 9 24.95 -2.42 10.23
N GLU A 10 24.58 -2.49 11.51
CA GLU A 10 23.22 -2.79 11.93
C GLU A 10 22.35 -1.73 11.28
N ASN A 11 21.34 -2.25 10.59
CA ASN A 11 20.48 -1.57 9.65
C ASN A 11 19.74 -0.43 10.38
N GLN A 12 20.34 0.76 10.47
CA GLN A 12 19.70 1.95 11.06
C GLN A 12 18.39 2.31 10.35
N GLY A 13 18.14 1.75 9.16
CA GLY A 13 16.88 1.81 8.43
C GLY A 13 15.75 0.94 9.00
N GLU A 14 15.96 0.21 10.11
CA GLU A 14 14.92 -0.54 10.85
C GLU A 14 14.24 0.33 11.92
N LEU A 15 14.89 1.37 12.45
CA LEU A 15 14.37 2.15 13.59
C LEU A 15 13.15 3.04 13.26
N PHE A 16 12.95 3.40 11.99
CA PHE A 16 11.91 4.36 11.57
C PHE A 16 10.91 3.81 10.57
N ARG A 17 10.92 2.50 10.28
CA ARG A 17 9.81 1.92 9.53
C ARG A 17 8.66 1.70 10.48
N ASN A 18 7.90 2.77 10.75
CA ASN A 18 6.50 2.68 11.09
C ASN A 18 5.77 2.00 9.92
N ARG A 19 6.03 0.71 9.70
CA ARG A 19 5.30 -0.03 8.69
C ARG A 19 3.90 -0.19 9.27
N LEU A 20 2.91 0.28 8.52
CA LEU A 20 1.50 0.15 8.88
C LEU A 20 1.16 -1.29 9.29
N ASP A 21 1.80 -2.31 8.71
CA ASP A 21 1.60 -3.71 9.09
C ASP A 21 1.97 -4.07 10.54
N GLN A 22 2.87 -3.33 11.18
CA GLN A 22 3.29 -3.57 12.57
C GLN A 22 2.35 -2.96 13.60
N ILE A 23 1.54 -1.96 13.20
CA ILE A 23 0.63 -1.25 14.10
C ILE A 23 -0.84 -1.65 13.92
N LEU A 24 -1.18 -2.33 12.82
CA LEU A 24 -2.54 -2.76 12.52
C LEU A 24 -2.86 -4.13 13.12
N ASP A 25 -4.10 -4.32 13.57
CA ASP A 25 -4.58 -5.66 13.95
C ASP A 25 -4.75 -6.51 12.69
N HIS A 26 -3.99 -7.61 12.60
CA HIS A 26 -4.01 -8.52 11.47
C HIS A 26 -5.34 -9.25 11.30
N ARG A 27 -6.17 -9.27 12.34
CA ARG A 27 -7.52 -9.83 12.31
C ARG A 27 -8.53 -8.88 11.68
N HIS A 28 -8.19 -7.61 11.47
CA HIS A 28 -9.11 -6.65 10.87
C HIS A 28 -9.50 -7.09 9.44
N PRO A 29 -10.79 -7.04 9.05
CA PRO A 29 -11.24 -7.53 7.74
C PRO A 29 -10.50 -6.93 6.55
N LEU A 30 -10.26 -5.60 6.55
CA LEU A 30 -9.49 -4.95 5.49
C LEU A 30 -8.04 -5.42 5.43
N TYR A 31 -7.41 -5.70 6.57
CA TYR A 31 -6.04 -6.23 6.58
C TYR A 31 -6.00 -7.60 5.92
N GLN A 32 -6.93 -8.49 6.29
CA GLN A 32 -7.01 -9.83 5.73
C GLN A 32 -7.32 -9.81 4.23
N ILE A 33 -8.29 -9.01 3.80
CA ILE A 33 -8.68 -8.93 2.39
C ILE A 33 -7.55 -8.35 1.54
N ALA A 34 -6.85 -7.32 2.02
CA ALA A 34 -5.70 -6.73 1.32
C ALA A 34 -4.60 -7.75 0.99
N ASN A 35 -4.41 -8.75 1.85
CA ASN A 35 -3.42 -9.81 1.68
C ASN A 35 -3.95 -11.03 0.90
N LYS A 36 -5.27 -11.16 0.74
CA LYS A 36 -5.92 -12.25 -0.01
C LYS A 36 -6.21 -11.89 -1.46
N ILE A 37 -6.31 -10.61 -1.79
CA ILE A 37 -6.55 -10.15 -3.15
C ILE A 37 -5.34 -10.47 -4.04
N ASP A 38 -5.59 -11.10 -5.19
CA ASP A 38 -4.62 -11.23 -6.27
C ASP A 38 -4.48 -9.89 -7.02
N TRP A 39 -3.59 -9.04 -6.53
CA TRP A 39 -3.32 -7.74 -7.13
C TRP A 39 -2.64 -7.85 -8.50
N ALA A 40 -1.85 -8.91 -8.73
CA ALA A 40 -1.16 -9.11 -10.01
C ALA A 40 -2.16 -9.33 -11.15
N LYS A 41 -3.29 -10.00 -10.88
CA LYS A 41 -4.39 -10.11 -11.84
C LYS A 41 -4.95 -8.75 -12.23
N PHE A 42 -5.14 -7.84 -11.27
CA PHE A 42 -5.62 -6.48 -11.57
C PHE A 42 -4.60 -5.67 -12.37
N GLU A 43 -3.32 -5.71 -11.98
CA GLU A 43 -2.24 -5.07 -12.73
C GLU A 43 -2.17 -5.61 -14.16
N LYS A 44 -2.32 -6.92 -14.38
CA LYS A 44 -2.35 -7.52 -15.72
C LYS A 44 -3.56 -7.08 -16.54
N GLU A 45 -4.76 -7.14 -15.95
CA GLU A 45 -6.00 -6.86 -16.68
C GLU A 45 -6.20 -5.38 -16.95
N PHE A 46 -5.85 -4.52 -16.00
CA PHE A 46 -6.00 -3.08 -16.15
C PHE A 46 -4.75 -2.42 -16.76
N GLY A 47 -3.56 -3.00 -16.60
CA GLY A 47 -2.28 -2.47 -17.11
C GLY A 47 -2.29 -2.17 -18.60
N LYS A 48 -3.03 -2.96 -19.39
CA LYS A 48 -3.20 -2.73 -20.84
C LYS A 48 -3.85 -1.39 -21.20
N TYR A 49 -4.54 -0.74 -20.25
CA TYR A 49 -5.16 0.58 -20.44
C TYR A 49 -4.27 1.73 -19.97
N TYR A 50 -3.15 1.45 -19.31
CA TYR A 50 -2.20 2.45 -18.85
C TYR A 50 -0.95 2.43 -19.73
N THR A 51 -0.39 3.61 -20.00
CA THR A 51 0.87 3.73 -20.73
C THR A 51 2.00 4.02 -19.74
N GLU A 52 3.07 3.22 -19.79
CA GLU A 52 4.27 3.43 -18.97
C GLU A 52 5.22 4.47 -19.58
N LYS A 53 5.18 4.64 -20.91
CA LYS A 53 6.24 5.29 -21.68
C LYS A 53 5.89 6.71 -22.15
N THR A 54 4.61 7.08 -22.14
CA THR A 54 4.16 8.34 -22.75
C THR A 54 3.27 9.12 -21.82
N GLY A 55 3.67 10.35 -21.49
CA GLY A 55 2.88 11.26 -20.65
C GLY A 55 3.12 11.09 -19.15
N ARG A 56 2.18 11.59 -18.33
CA ARG A 56 2.25 11.47 -16.87
C ARG A 56 1.99 10.01 -16.47
N PRO A 57 2.87 9.38 -15.68
CA PRO A 57 2.62 8.04 -15.16
C PRO A 57 1.27 7.96 -14.46
N GLY A 58 0.48 6.95 -14.81
CA GLY A 58 -0.78 6.67 -14.14
C GLY A 58 -0.57 6.38 -12.65
N LEU A 59 -1.60 6.61 -11.86
CA LEU A 59 -1.64 6.09 -10.49
C LEU A 59 -1.55 4.56 -10.53
N ARG A 60 -0.92 3.95 -9.50
CA ARG A 60 -0.84 2.49 -9.38
C ARG A 60 -2.24 1.88 -9.47
N ILE A 61 -2.43 0.83 -10.26
CA ILE A 61 -3.75 0.21 -10.45
C ILE A 61 -4.32 -0.26 -9.11
N ARG A 62 -3.47 -0.83 -8.25
CA ARG A 62 -3.86 -1.17 -6.88
C ARG A 62 -4.47 -0.02 -6.08
N LEU A 63 -3.97 1.21 -6.23
CA LEU A 63 -4.56 2.38 -5.57
C LEU A 63 -5.97 2.64 -6.09
N LEU A 64 -6.15 2.63 -7.41
CA LEU A 64 -7.44 2.93 -8.04
C LEU A 64 -8.49 1.86 -7.70
N VAL A 65 -8.12 0.58 -7.83
CA VAL A 65 -8.99 -0.55 -7.46
C VAL A 65 -9.32 -0.49 -5.96
N GLY A 66 -8.33 -0.19 -5.11
CA GLY A 66 -8.51 -0.07 -3.68
C GLY A 66 -9.49 1.02 -3.27
N LEU A 67 -9.36 2.23 -3.83
CA LEU A 67 -10.27 3.35 -3.56
C LEU A 67 -11.69 3.04 -4.07
N HIS A 68 -11.84 2.47 -5.26
CA HIS A 68 -13.15 2.06 -5.76
C HIS A 68 -13.79 0.99 -4.87
N TYR A 69 -13.01 0.00 -4.42
CA TYR A 69 -13.52 -1.00 -3.48
C TYR A 69 -14.03 -0.34 -2.20
N LEU A 70 -13.25 0.55 -1.58
CA LEU A 70 -13.63 1.24 -0.34
C LEU A 70 -14.88 2.12 -0.55
N LYS A 71 -14.95 2.83 -1.68
CA LYS A 71 -16.13 3.61 -2.08
C LYS A 71 -17.40 2.79 -2.02
N HIS A 72 -17.37 1.63 -2.70
CA HIS A 72 -18.53 0.75 -2.81
C HIS A 72 -18.82 0.01 -1.51
N ALA A 73 -17.79 -0.48 -0.80
CA ALA A 73 -17.95 -1.24 0.44
C ALA A 73 -18.53 -0.39 1.58
N TYR A 74 -18.21 0.90 1.63
CA TYR A 74 -18.69 1.82 2.66
C TYR A 74 -19.81 2.75 2.17
N ASN A 75 -20.21 2.67 0.91
CA ASN A 75 -21.26 3.49 0.28
C ASN A 75 -21.04 5.01 0.50
N VAL A 76 -19.83 5.47 0.18
CA VAL A 76 -19.44 6.88 0.33
C VAL A 76 -19.11 7.53 -1.03
N SER A 77 -19.00 8.86 -1.08
CA SER A 77 -18.61 9.58 -2.30
C SER A 77 -17.11 9.44 -2.62
N ASP A 78 -16.69 9.90 -3.79
CA ASP A 78 -15.27 9.91 -4.15
C ASP A 78 -14.46 10.82 -3.20
N GLU A 79 -15.01 11.98 -2.83
CA GLU A 79 -14.40 12.93 -1.91
C GLU A 79 -14.26 12.33 -0.51
N SER A 80 -15.35 11.74 0.01
CA SER A 80 -15.33 11.09 1.32
C SER A 80 -14.39 9.89 1.38
N VAL A 81 -14.20 9.17 0.26
CA VAL A 81 -13.18 8.12 0.17
C VAL A 81 -11.77 8.69 0.37
N VAL A 82 -11.47 9.82 -0.27
CA VAL A 82 -10.16 10.46 -0.18
C VAL A 82 -9.92 10.99 1.23
N GLU A 83 -10.92 11.60 1.86
CA GLU A 83 -10.85 12.06 3.25
C GLU A 83 -10.62 10.89 4.22
N GLY A 84 -11.45 9.85 4.15
CA GLY A 84 -11.31 8.66 4.99
C GLY A 84 -9.99 7.93 4.77
N TYR A 85 -9.44 7.98 3.55
CA TYR A 85 -8.12 7.45 3.23
C TYR A 85 -6.99 8.20 3.97
N LEU A 86 -7.09 9.52 4.14
CA LEU A 86 -6.07 10.30 4.84
C LEU A 86 -6.06 10.01 6.34
N GLU A 87 -7.23 9.68 6.91
CA GLU A 87 -7.40 9.50 8.35
C GLU A 87 -7.29 8.04 8.81
N ASN A 88 -7.66 7.06 7.97
CA ASN A 88 -7.80 5.67 8.37
C ASN A 88 -6.59 4.79 7.96
N PRO A 89 -5.79 4.27 8.90
CA PRO A 89 -4.60 3.49 8.58
C PRO A 89 -4.92 2.11 7.97
N TYR A 90 -6.11 1.54 8.20
CA TYR A 90 -6.54 0.32 7.50
C TYR A 90 -6.85 0.57 6.03
N TRP A 91 -7.44 1.73 5.70
CA TRP A 91 -7.68 2.13 4.31
C TRP A 91 -6.35 2.43 3.61
N GLN A 92 -5.40 3.02 4.33
CA GLN A 92 -4.03 3.19 3.86
C GLN A 92 -3.34 1.86 3.58
N TYR A 93 -3.44 0.91 4.50
CA TYR A 93 -2.83 -0.41 4.33
C TYR A 93 -3.46 -1.21 3.19
N PHE A 94 -4.79 -1.15 3.04
CA PHE A 94 -5.53 -1.84 2.00
C PHE A 94 -4.97 -1.57 0.59
N LYS A 95 -4.45 -0.35 0.37
CA LYS A 95 -3.83 0.05 -0.90
C LYS A 95 -2.30 -0.08 -0.98
N TRP A 96 -1.57 -0.24 0.14
CA TRP A 96 -0.15 0.18 0.20
C TRP A 96 0.96 -0.89 0.13
N LEU A 97 0.72 -2.18 0.37
CA LEU A 97 1.73 -3.21 0.06
C LEU A 97 2.00 -3.45 -1.45
N GLY A 98 2.98 -2.73 -1.98
CA GLY A 98 3.73 -3.03 -3.20
C GLY A 98 5.05 -2.28 -3.10
N PHE A 99 6.01 -2.87 -2.36
CA PHE A 99 7.41 -2.49 -2.43
C PHE A 99 8.04 -3.14 -3.66
#